data_AF-A0A1F3C835-F1
#
_entry.id   AF-A0A1F3C835-F1
#
_cell.length_a   1.000
_cell.length_b   1.000
_cell.length_c   1.000
_cell.angle_alpha   90.00
_cell.angle_beta   90.00
_cell.angle_gamma   90.00
#
_symmetry.space_group_name_H-M   'P 1'
#
loop_
_entity.id
_entity.type
_entity.pdbx_description
1 polymer ?
#
loop_
_entity_poly.entity_id
_entity_poly.type
_entity_poly.pdbx_seq_one_letter_code
_entity_poly.pdbx_strand_id
1 'polypeptide(L)'
;IVYDRLAAGALPCDVGAEVELHCVGKEAGHHSVPQEEINALLARLALAGKRTVRLKGGDPFVFGRGSEEAEALRDLGIPYEIVPGVTAAIGVTACAGIPVTHRGESVRLTLVTAHESSKGDGPQVRWDLLARDPHATLVGYMGVANLPEVASKLIAAGMPAGTPAALVAQGTRAGQQTVVSTLGALHAAGLAAGVRPPAIFVIGPTVRRAATLDWFASRPLCRERIGVFLDATGPGAAAPATGLGLALDVAGAELIEAPRPLSPAARVVMGAAPLTGWLLRSVEEVEALQEERDTAGWIAEMNAYCLGSATVIRARALGWRNVIEIAEGAAPEAIIATIAACSHLAALGGEKGVRRCR
;
A
#
# COMPACT_ATOMS: atom_id res chain seq x y z
N ILE A 1 -4.41 0.34 -19.72
CA ILE A 1 -3.61 0.76 -18.54
C ILE A 1 -2.43 -0.18 -18.37
N VAL A 2 -1.21 0.34 -18.34
CA VAL A 2 0.02 -0.42 -18.06
C VAL A 2 0.41 -0.16 -16.60
N TYR A 3 0.53 -1.20 -15.78
CA TYR A 3 0.75 -1.06 -14.34
C TYR A 3 1.78 -2.08 -13.83
N ASP A 4 2.44 -1.75 -12.72
CA ASP A 4 3.33 -2.67 -12.01
C ASP A 4 2.69 -3.17 -10.71
N ARG A 5 3.35 -4.11 -10.05
CA ARG A 5 2.87 -4.76 -8.82
C ARG A 5 2.58 -3.76 -7.69
N LEU A 6 3.31 -2.64 -7.59
CA LEU A 6 3.09 -1.65 -6.53
C LEU A 6 1.86 -0.78 -6.80
N ALA A 7 1.53 -0.59 -8.08
CA ALA A 7 0.37 0.13 -8.55
C ALA A 7 -0.91 -0.71 -8.64
N ALA A 8 -0.80 -2.06 -8.67
CA ALA A 8 -1.92 -2.97 -8.90
C ALA A 8 -3.12 -2.71 -7.97
N GLY A 9 -2.87 -2.54 -6.67
CA GLY A 9 -3.91 -2.27 -5.67
C GLY A 9 -4.50 -0.85 -5.72
N ALA A 10 -4.05 0.01 -6.63
CA ALA A 10 -4.55 1.37 -6.83
C ALA A 10 -5.23 1.56 -8.19
N LEU A 11 -5.49 0.47 -8.94
CA LEU A 11 -6.29 0.54 -10.16
C LEU A 11 -7.71 0.99 -9.80
N PRO A 12 -8.32 1.89 -10.58
CA PRO A 12 -9.72 2.23 -10.39
C PRO A 12 -10.58 1.01 -10.72
N CYS A 13 -11.37 0.56 -9.74
CA CYS A 13 -12.12 -0.68 -9.83
C CYS A 13 -13.33 -0.56 -10.76
N ASP A 14 -13.76 0.64 -11.11
CA ASP A 14 -14.86 0.95 -12.03
C ASP A 14 -14.45 1.06 -13.50
N VAL A 15 -13.16 0.85 -13.82
CA VAL A 15 -12.67 0.81 -15.19
C VAL A 15 -13.42 -0.26 -16.01
N GLY A 16 -13.94 0.16 -17.17
CA GLY A 16 -14.72 -0.68 -18.07
C GLY A 16 -13.95 -1.89 -18.60
N ALA A 17 -14.69 -2.96 -18.93
CA ALA A 17 -14.11 -4.24 -19.38
C ALA A 17 -13.38 -4.13 -20.74
N GLU A 18 -13.67 -3.09 -21.52
CA GLU A 18 -13.00 -2.76 -22.78
C GLU A 18 -11.58 -2.20 -22.58
N VAL A 19 -11.23 -1.77 -21.37
CA VAL A 19 -9.90 -1.24 -21.08
C VAL A 19 -8.91 -2.37 -20.85
N GLU A 20 -7.94 -2.47 -21.76
CA GLU A 20 -6.86 -3.45 -21.65
C GLU A 20 -5.95 -3.16 -20.44
N LEU A 21 -5.72 -4.16 -19.61
CA LEU A 21 -4.81 -4.12 -18.48
C LEU A 21 -3.51 -4.87 -18.81
N HIS A 22 -2.36 -4.20 -18.70
CA HIS A 22 -1.04 -4.75 -19.01
C HIS A 22 -0.18 -4.71 -17.74
N CYS A 23 0.04 -5.87 -17.11
CA CYS A 23 0.92 -6.01 -15.96
C CYS A 23 2.40 -6.09 -16.42
N VAL A 24 3.25 -5.19 -15.95
CA VAL A 24 4.70 -5.16 -16.25
C VAL A 24 5.58 -5.41 -15.02
N GLY A 25 4.96 -5.77 -13.89
CA GLY A 25 5.66 -6.08 -12.64
C GLY A 25 6.21 -7.50 -12.58
N LYS A 26 7.08 -7.77 -11.60
CA LYS A 26 7.51 -9.14 -11.26
C LYS A 26 6.32 -9.95 -10.75
N GLU A 27 5.82 -10.89 -11.55
CA GLU A 27 4.95 -11.97 -11.06
C GLU A 27 5.81 -13.06 -10.39
N ALA A 28 5.24 -13.76 -9.42
CA ALA A 28 5.89 -14.93 -8.84
C ALA A 28 6.05 -16.01 -9.92
N GLY A 29 7.28 -16.22 -10.40
CA GLY A 29 7.62 -17.21 -11.44
C GLY A 29 7.99 -16.63 -12.80
N HIS A 30 7.84 -15.33 -13.05
CA HIS A 30 8.23 -14.68 -14.30
C HIS A 30 9.43 -13.73 -14.12
N HIS A 31 10.32 -13.70 -15.11
CA HIS A 31 11.41 -12.72 -15.16
C HIS A 31 10.84 -11.30 -15.26
N SER A 32 11.50 -10.35 -14.59
CA SER A 32 11.12 -8.93 -14.69
C SER A 32 11.16 -8.48 -16.14
N VAL A 33 10.08 -7.83 -16.61
CA VAL A 33 10.10 -7.17 -17.93
C VAL A 33 11.22 -6.12 -17.91
N PRO A 34 12.20 -6.20 -18.82
CA PRO A 34 13.23 -5.18 -18.96
C PRO A 34 12.61 -3.80 -19.22
N GLN A 35 13.24 -2.74 -18.72
CA GLN A 35 12.69 -1.38 -18.86
C GLN A 35 12.51 -0.97 -20.32
N GLU A 36 13.43 -1.38 -21.18
CA GLU A 36 13.36 -1.12 -22.62
C GLU A 36 12.10 -1.74 -23.25
N GLU A 37 11.69 -2.92 -22.79
CA GLU A 37 10.44 -3.56 -23.24
C GLU A 37 9.20 -2.83 -22.71
N ILE A 38 9.24 -2.32 -21.48
CA ILE A 38 8.17 -1.47 -20.93
C ILE A 38 8.05 -0.19 -21.77
N ASN A 39 9.17 0.45 -22.08
CA ASN A 39 9.21 1.65 -22.92
C ASN A 39 8.66 1.37 -24.32
N ALA A 40 9.06 0.26 -24.94
CA ALA A 40 8.57 -0.18 -26.24
C ALA A 40 7.07 -0.49 -26.22
N LEU A 41 6.56 -1.11 -25.14
CA LEU A 41 5.13 -1.36 -24.94
C LEU A 41 4.34 -0.04 -24.90
N LEU A 42 4.79 0.93 -24.11
CA LEU A 42 4.15 2.24 -24.00
C LEU A 42 4.10 2.95 -25.35
N ALA A 43 5.23 2.99 -26.07
CA ALA A 43 5.32 3.57 -27.40
C ALA A 43 4.40 2.87 -28.39
N ARG A 44 4.39 1.53 -28.41
CA ARG A 44 3.55 0.73 -29.30
C ARG A 44 2.06 0.98 -29.08
N LEU A 45 1.62 1.03 -27.83
CA LEU A 45 0.21 1.30 -27.51
C LEU A 45 -0.19 2.72 -27.93
N ALA A 46 0.67 3.72 -27.69
CA ALA A 46 0.42 5.10 -28.09
C ALA A 46 0.39 5.26 -29.62
N LEU A 47 1.34 4.67 -30.35
CA LEU A 47 1.38 4.70 -31.83
C LEU A 47 0.20 3.96 -32.48
N ALA A 48 -0.41 3.01 -31.77
CA ALA A 48 -1.66 2.39 -32.18
C ALA A 48 -2.91 3.27 -31.94
N GLY A 49 -2.72 4.54 -31.53
CA GLY A 49 -3.81 5.49 -31.28
C GLY A 49 -4.51 5.30 -29.93
N LYS A 50 -3.98 4.47 -29.03
CA LYS A 50 -4.61 4.23 -27.71
C LYS A 50 -4.25 5.32 -26.71
N ARG A 51 -5.24 5.74 -25.91
CA ARG A 51 -5.00 6.54 -24.70
C ARG A 51 -4.35 5.65 -23.64
N THR A 52 -3.02 5.72 -23.56
CA THR A 52 -2.23 4.84 -22.71
C THR A 52 -1.92 5.51 -21.37
N VAL A 53 -2.22 4.83 -20.27
CA VAL A 53 -1.87 5.26 -18.90
C VAL A 53 -0.83 4.31 -18.35
N ARG A 54 0.33 4.83 -17.94
CA ARG A 54 1.34 4.11 -17.15
C ARG A 54 1.11 4.40 -15.66
N LEU A 55 0.43 3.49 -14.96
CA LEU A 55 0.18 3.62 -13.53
C LEU A 55 1.38 3.08 -12.73
N LYS A 56 1.97 3.94 -11.90
CA LYS A 56 3.18 3.64 -11.11
C LYS A 56 2.90 3.85 -9.63
N GLY A 57 3.48 3.01 -8.78
CA GLY A 57 3.37 3.17 -7.33
C GLY A 57 4.21 4.35 -6.82
N GLY A 58 3.62 5.21 -6.00
CA GLY A 58 4.29 6.39 -5.44
C GLY A 58 4.37 7.52 -6.46
N ASP A 59 5.57 8.08 -6.66
CA ASP A 59 5.81 9.15 -7.63
C ASP A 59 6.60 8.62 -8.85
N PRO A 60 6.21 8.97 -10.10
CA PRO A 60 6.91 8.50 -11.30
C PRO A 60 8.41 8.81 -11.35
N PHE A 61 8.84 9.92 -10.74
CA PHE A 61 10.21 10.43 -10.83
C PHE A 61 11.05 10.19 -9.56
N VAL A 62 10.46 9.65 -8.48
CA VAL A 62 11.22 9.22 -7.29
C VAL A 62 11.49 7.72 -7.34
N PHE A 63 12.68 7.34 -7.82
CA PHE A 63 13.11 5.94 -8.00
C PHE A 63 12.16 5.06 -8.84
N GLY A 64 11.24 5.68 -9.58
CA GLY A 64 10.22 5.01 -10.39
C GLY A 64 10.63 4.75 -11.84
N ARG A 65 11.76 5.30 -12.31
CA ARG A 65 12.21 5.23 -13.73
C ARG A 65 11.25 5.89 -14.72
N GLY A 66 10.35 6.76 -14.26
CA GLY A 66 9.42 7.48 -15.13
C GLY A 66 10.12 8.41 -16.13
N SER A 67 11.33 8.91 -15.81
CA SER A 67 12.11 9.73 -16.74
C SER A 67 12.59 8.93 -17.95
N GLU A 68 13.05 7.68 -17.76
CA GLU A 68 13.47 6.80 -18.85
C GLU A 68 12.28 6.46 -19.77
N GLU A 69 11.10 6.23 -19.19
CA GLU A 69 9.85 6.00 -19.94
C GLU A 69 9.48 7.25 -20.75
N ALA A 70 9.57 8.44 -20.15
CA ALA A 70 9.26 9.73 -20.79
C ALA A 70 10.24 10.11 -21.90
N GLU A 71 11.54 9.86 -21.71
CA GLU A 71 12.57 10.07 -22.73
C GLU A 71 12.31 9.20 -23.97
N ALA A 72 11.98 7.92 -23.77
CA ALA A 72 11.66 7.02 -24.87
C ALA A 72 10.43 7.48 -25.68
N LEU A 73 9.40 8.03 -25.02
CA LEU A 73 8.23 8.60 -25.71
C LEU A 73 8.58 9.90 -26.45
N ARG A 74 9.36 10.79 -25.81
CA ARG A 74 9.84 12.04 -26.40
C ARG A 74 10.64 11.78 -27.68
N ASP A 75 11.56 10.83 -27.66
CA ASP A 75 12.46 10.54 -28.78
C ASP A 75 11.69 10.01 -30.01
N LEU A 76 10.48 9.48 -29.80
CA LEU A 76 9.55 9.06 -30.85
C LEU A 76 8.51 10.13 -31.22
N GLY A 77 8.58 11.33 -30.63
CA GLY A 77 7.61 12.40 -30.86
C GLY A 77 6.20 12.11 -30.31
N ILE A 78 6.07 11.19 -29.35
CA ILE A 78 4.80 10.81 -28.74
C ILE A 78 4.48 11.79 -27.60
N PRO A 79 3.32 12.48 -27.62
CA PRO A 79 2.94 13.38 -26.54
C PRO A 79 2.62 12.60 -25.26
N TYR A 80 3.05 13.14 -24.12
CA TYR A 80 2.79 12.58 -22.80
C TYR A 80 2.60 13.67 -21.75
N GLU A 81 2.00 13.29 -20.63
CA GLU A 81 1.86 14.11 -19.44
C GLU A 81 2.34 13.29 -18.23
N ILE A 82 3.00 13.95 -17.28
CA ILE A 82 3.40 13.36 -16.00
C ILE A 82 2.46 13.88 -14.93
N VAL A 83 1.70 12.98 -14.32
CA VAL A 83 0.87 13.28 -13.14
C VAL A 83 1.68 12.91 -11.89
N PRO A 84 2.10 13.88 -11.06
CA PRO A 84 2.89 13.62 -9.86
C PRO A 84 2.10 12.78 -8.84
N GLY A 85 2.83 11.95 -8.09
CA GLY A 85 2.25 11.13 -7.03
C GLY A 85 2.81 11.47 -5.66
N VAL A 86 2.16 10.97 -4.60
CA VAL A 86 2.72 11.08 -3.24
C VAL A 86 3.77 9.99 -3.07
N THR A 87 5.03 10.40 -2.98
CA THR A 87 6.14 9.46 -2.77
C THR A 87 6.10 8.81 -1.39
N ALA A 88 6.58 7.57 -1.27
CA ALA A 88 6.51 6.80 -0.02
C ALA A 88 7.24 7.51 1.13
N ALA A 89 8.35 8.19 0.85
CA ALA A 89 9.10 8.93 1.86
C ALA A 89 8.31 10.03 2.55
N ILE A 90 7.24 10.53 1.95
CA ILE A 90 6.36 11.52 2.56
C ILE A 90 5.09 10.84 3.08
N GLY A 91 4.38 10.12 2.21
CA GLY A 91 3.08 9.52 2.56
C GLY A 91 3.19 8.47 3.66
N VAL A 92 4.12 7.52 3.50
CA VAL A 92 4.28 6.39 4.44
C VAL A 92 4.80 6.88 5.79
N THR A 93 5.76 7.81 5.81
CA THR A 93 6.31 8.31 7.07
C THR A 93 5.29 9.15 7.82
N ALA A 94 4.47 9.96 7.12
CA ALA A 94 3.37 10.70 7.72
C ALA A 94 2.33 9.76 8.35
N CYS A 95 1.98 8.67 7.67
CA CYS A 95 1.10 7.62 8.22
C CYS A 95 1.76 6.80 9.34
N ALA A 96 3.08 6.84 9.51
CA ALA A 96 3.79 6.22 10.63
C ALA A 96 4.04 7.19 11.79
N GLY A 97 3.51 8.42 11.73
CA GLY A 97 3.78 9.47 12.74
C GLY A 97 5.21 10.01 12.71
N ILE A 98 5.94 9.81 11.61
CA ILE A 98 7.33 10.24 11.44
C ILE A 98 7.36 11.40 10.43
N PRO A 99 7.45 12.66 10.89
CA PRO A 99 7.64 13.78 9.99
C PRO A 99 9.05 13.70 9.40
N VAL A 100 9.18 13.94 8.09
CA VAL A 100 10.48 13.96 7.41
C VAL A 100 11.35 15.17 7.79
N THR A 101 10.73 16.22 8.29
CA THR A 101 11.39 17.43 8.79
C THR A 101 10.74 17.85 10.10
N HIS A 102 11.51 18.40 11.02
CA HIS A 102 10.98 18.95 12.27
C HIS A 102 11.85 20.11 12.73
N ARG A 103 11.22 21.26 13.01
CA ARG A 103 11.94 22.46 13.46
C ARG A 103 12.81 22.13 14.67
N GLY A 104 14.06 22.59 14.65
CA GLY A 104 15.04 22.37 15.71
C GLY A 104 15.66 20.97 15.74
N GLU A 105 15.21 20.03 14.90
CA GLU A 105 15.75 18.67 14.84
C GLU A 105 16.28 18.30 13.46
N SER A 106 15.42 18.38 12.43
CA SER A 106 15.75 18.00 11.05
C SER A 106 15.25 19.04 10.07
N VAL A 107 16.18 19.65 9.32
CA VAL A 107 15.91 20.65 8.28
C VAL A 107 16.30 20.15 6.89
N ARG A 108 16.76 18.90 6.79
CA ARG A 108 17.16 18.25 5.54
C ARG A 108 16.51 16.88 5.45
N LEU A 109 16.01 16.57 4.26
CA LEU A 109 15.53 15.24 3.89
C LEU A 109 16.43 14.69 2.80
N THR A 110 16.99 13.51 3.02
CA THR A 110 17.76 12.78 2.01
C THR A 110 16.99 11.52 1.63
N LEU A 111 16.68 11.40 0.34
CA LEU A 111 16.09 10.18 -0.21
C LEU A 111 17.21 9.36 -0.87
N VAL A 112 17.33 8.09 -0.50
CA VAL A 112 18.34 7.19 -1.07
C VAL A 112 17.72 5.89 -1.53
N THR A 113 18.29 5.30 -2.58
CA THR A 113 18.12 3.89 -2.88
C THR A 113 19.19 3.10 -2.12
N ALA A 114 18.80 2.06 -1.41
CA ALA A 114 19.75 1.14 -0.79
C ALA A 114 20.35 0.15 -1.80
N HIS A 115 19.89 0.19 -3.06
CA HIS A 115 20.46 -0.54 -4.17
C HIS A 115 21.38 0.41 -4.93
N GLU A 116 22.67 0.39 -4.60
CA GLU A 116 23.69 1.07 -5.40
C GLU A 116 23.93 0.26 -6.67
N SER A 117 23.85 0.91 -7.83
CA SER A 117 24.30 0.26 -9.06
C SER A 117 25.83 0.24 -9.05
N SER A 118 26.45 -0.92 -9.25
CA SER A 118 27.89 -1.08 -9.33
C SER A 118 28.45 -0.50 -10.65
N LYS A 119 28.28 0.81 -10.85
CA LYS A 119 29.06 1.57 -11.84
C LYS A 119 30.29 2.11 -11.12
N GLY A 120 31.48 1.97 -11.72
CA GLY A 120 32.78 2.19 -11.09
C GLY A 120 33.06 3.59 -10.50
N ASP A 121 34.28 3.72 -9.95
CA ASP A 121 34.86 4.88 -9.25
C ASP A 121 34.22 5.30 -7.91
N GLY A 122 33.88 4.32 -7.07
CA GLY A 122 33.51 4.52 -5.67
C GLY A 122 32.01 4.43 -5.38
N PRO A 123 31.59 4.67 -4.13
CA PRO A 123 30.18 4.56 -3.75
C PRO A 123 29.36 5.67 -4.39
N GLN A 124 28.18 5.33 -4.93
CA GLN A 124 27.27 6.32 -5.52
C GLN A 124 26.67 7.24 -4.45
N VAL A 125 26.53 6.71 -3.23
CA VAL A 125 26.03 7.45 -2.08
C VAL A 125 27.20 7.80 -1.15
N ARG A 126 27.34 9.09 -0.85
CA ARG A 126 28.33 9.61 0.10
C ARG A 126 27.88 9.40 1.55
N TRP A 127 27.89 8.15 1.98
CA TRP A 127 27.51 7.74 3.35
C TRP A 127 28.33 8.47 4.43
N ASP A 128 29.57 8.83 4.12
CA ASP A 128 30.46 9.61 4.98
C ASP A 128 29.94 11.02 5.29
N LEU A 129 29.28 11.66 4.33
CA LEU A 129 28.67 12.97 4.51
C LEU A 129 27.33 12.85 5.23
N LEU A 130 26.52 11.85 4.86
CA LEU A 130 25.21 11.61 5.47
C LEU A 130 25.32 11.25 6.96
N ALA A 131 26.34 10.48 7.33
CA ALA A 131 26.57 10.09 8.73
C ALA A 131 26.90 11.27 9.65
N ARG A 132 27.45 12.36 9.09
CA ARG A 132 27.95 13.52 9.84
C ARG A 132 26.93 14.65 9.95
N ASP A 133 25.73 14.46 9.41
CA ASP A 133 24.67 15.46 9.43
C ASP A 133 23.61 15.14 10.50
N PRO A 134 23.72 15.70 11.72
CA PRO A 134 22.76 15.43 12.80
C PRO A 134 21.38 16.08 12.54
N HIS A 135 21.27 16.92 11.51
CA HIS A 135 20.04 17.65 11.16
C HIS A 135 19.37 17.14 9.89
N ALA A 136 19.70 15.92 9.48
CA ALA A 136 19.06 15.21 8.38
C ALA A 136 18.17 14.07 8.84
N THR A 137 17.08 13.87 8.11
CA THR A 137 16.33 12.62 8.11
C THR A 137 16.63 11.89 6.81
N LEU A 138 17.14 10.67 6.93
CA LEU A 138 17.43 9.80 5.81
C LEU A 138 16.27 8.83 5.60
N VAL A 139 15.73 8.79 4.38
CA VAL A 139 14.71 7.81 3.99
C VAL A 139 15.25 6.94 2.87
N GLY A 140 15.30 5.63 3.12
CA GLY A 140 15.81 4.64 2.19
C GLY A 140 14.72 3.80 1.56
N TYR A 141 14.79 3.67 0.24
CA TYR A 141 13.95 2.81 -0.58
C TYR A 141 14.63 1.49 -0.90
N MET A 142 13.82 0.47 -1.19
CA MET A 142 14.28 -0.83 -1.69
C MET A 142 15.32 -1.51 -0.77
N GLY A 143 15.22 -1.24 0.54
CA GLY A 143 16.35 -1.40 1.44
C GLY A 143 16.22 -2.47 2.50
N VAL A 144 15.13 -3.24 2.58
CA VAL A 144 14.99 -4.24 3.66
C VAL A 144 16.17 -5.22 3.68
N ALA A 145 16.55 -5.76 2.51
CA ALA A 145 17.68 -6.68 2.40
C ALA A 145 19.05 -5.99 2.52
N ASN A 146 19.15 -4.73 2.10
CA ASN A 146 20.42 -3.98 2.06
C ASN A 146 20.64 -3.10 3.30
N LEU A 147 19.67 -3.04 4.22
CA LEU A 147 19.72 -2.26 5.44
C LEU A 147 20.94 -2.59 6.31
N PRO A 148 21.37 -3.86 6.48
CA PRO A 148 22.59 -4.17 7.22
C PRO A 148 23.82 -3.45 6.68
N GLU A 149 23.97 -3.41 5.35
CA GLU A 149 25.09 -2.76 4.69
C GLU A 149 25.03 -1.24 4.85
N VAL A 150 23.86 -0.64 4.63
CA VAL A 150 23.64 0.81 4.84
C VAL A 150 23.95 1.21 6.29
N ALA A 151 23.43 0.46 7.26
CA ALA A 151 23.67 0.72 8.68
C ALA A 151 25.17 0.59 9.02
N SER A 152 25.84 -0.44 8.51
CA SER A 152 27.28 -0.63 8.69
C SER A 152 28.09 0.54 8.13
N LYS A 153 27.80 0.99 6.90
CA LYS A 153 28.45 2.13 6.25
C LYS A 153 28.25 3.43 7.03
N LEU A 154 27.03 3.72 7.49
CA LEU A 154 26.73 4.92 8.28
C LEU A 154 27.44 4.90 9.66
N ILE A 155 27.44 3.75 10.34
CA ILE A 155 28.10 3.61 11.65
C ILE A 155 29.62 3.75 11.50
N ALA A 156 30.22 3.10 10.50
CA ALA A 156 31.65 3.22 10.21
C ALA A 156 32.06 4.66 9.86
N ALA A 157 31.15 5.42 9.23
CA ALA A 157 31.34 6.83 8.91
C ALA A 157 31.15 7.79 10.10
N GLY A 158 30.72 7.30 11.27
CA GLY A 158 30.61 8.06 12.51
C GLY A 158 29.19 8.33 13.00
N MET A 159 28.14 7.82 12.35
CA MET A 159 26.78 7.93 12.86
C MET A 159 26.60 7.01 14.09
N PRO A 160 26.09 7.49 15.23
CA PRO A 160 25.90 6.65 16.41
C PRO A 160 24.96 5.48 16.12
N ALA A 161 25.33 4.25 16.50
CA ALA A 161 24.47 3.07 16.36
C ALA A 161 23.12 3.20 17.13
N GLY A 162 23.08 4.07 18.15
CA GLY A 162 21.86 4.43 18.90
C GLY A 162 20.95 5.45 18.20
N THR A 163 21.28 5.91 16.99
CA THR A 163 20.46 6.86 16.23
C THR A 163 19.06 6.27 16.01
N PRO A 164 17.97 7.01 16.31
CA PRO A 164 16.62 6.51 16.10
C PRO A 164 16.39 6.13 14.64
N ALA A 165 15.77 4.96 14.43
CA ALA A 165 15.50 4.45 13.11
C ALA A 165 14.20 3.64 13.08
N ALA A 166 13.53 3.60 11.94
CA ALA A 166 12.28 2.86 11.76
C ALA A 166 12.24 2.14 10.41
N LEU A 167 11.52 1.02 10.37
CA LEU A 167 11.09 0.32 9.17
C LEU A 167 9.58 0.46 9.07
N VAL A 168 9.09 0.85 7.89
CA VAL A 168 7.65 0.94 7.63
C VAL A 168 7.33 0.12 6.39
N ALA A 169 6.60 -0.98 6.59
CA ALA A 169 6.17 -1.89 5.54
C ALA A 169 4.70 -1.64 5.18
N GLN A 170 4.35 -1.90 3.92
CA GLN A 170 2.98 -1.75 3.39
C GLN A 170 2.34 -0.41 3.82
N GLY A 171 3.13 0.67 3.75
CA GLY A 171 2.71 1.97 4.23
C GLY A 171 1.44 2.46 3.53
N THR A 172 0.62 3.20 4.29
CA THR A 172 -0.70 3.72 3.88
C THR A 172 -1.75 2.65 3.53
N ARG A 173 -1.48 1.37 3.81
CA ARG A 173 -2.40 0.25 3.57
C ARG A 173 -2.86 -0.36 4.88
N ALA A 174 -3.91 -1.18 4.84
CA ALA A 174 -4.38 -1.93 6.00
C ALA A 174 -3.28 -2.85 6.58
N GLY A 175 -2.38 -3.33 5.72
CA GLY A 175 -1.22 -4.13 6.12
C GLY A 175 -0.06 -3.33 6.75
N GLN A 176 -0.20 -2.02 7.01
CA GLN A 176 0.92 -1.20 7.48
C GLN A 176 1.52 -1.74 8.78
N GLN A 177 2.84 -1.89 8.77
CA GLN A 177 3.61 -2.31 9.94
C GLN A 177 4.78 -1.36 10.16
N THR A 178 4.82 -0.74 11.33
CA THR A 178 5.90 0.16 11.74
C THR A 178 6.73 -0.50 12.84
N VAL A 179 8.04 -0.61 12.62
CA VAL A 179 9.01 -1.11 13.61
C VAL A 179 9.98 0.01 13.92
N VAL A 180 9.94 0.53 15.14
CA VAL A 180 10.87 1.55 15.64
C VAL A 180 11.97 0.90 16.45
N SER A 181 13.22 1.31 16.21
CA SER A 181 14.41 0.82 16.90
C SER A 181 15.54 1.85 16.80
N THR A 182 16.78 1.38 16.93
CA THR A 182 17.99 2.15 16.65
C THR A 182 18.64 1.67 15.36
N LEU A 183 19.49 2.51 14.75
CA LEU A 183 20.23 2.19 13.54
C LEU A 183 20.93 0.82 13.61
N GLY A 184 21.60 0.53 14.73
CA GLY A 184 22.33 -0.72 14.93
C GLY A 184 21.44 -1.96 15.14
N ALA A 185 20.19 -1.79 15.57
CA ALA A 185 19.28 -2.90 15.89
C ALA A 185 18.11 -3.06 14.89
N LEU A 186 17.90 -2.08 14.00
CA LEU A 186 16.70 -1.99 13.18
C LEU A 186 16.47 -3.21 12.30
N HIS A 187 17.51 -3.76 11.67
CA HIS A 187 17.38 -4.93 10.82
C HIS A 187 16.91 -6.17 11.60
N ALA A 188 17.53 -6.44 12.76
CA ALA A 188 17.13 -7.56 13.61
C ALA A 188 15.69 -7.39 14.13
N ALA A 189 15.32 -6.17 14.53
CA ALA A 189 13.96 -5.84 14.94
C ALA A 189 12.95 -6.07 13.80
N GLY A 190 13.29 -5.66 12.58
CA GLY A 190 12.47 -5.90 11.39
C GLY A 190 12.27 -7.38 11.07
N LEU A 191 13.33 -8.19 11.15
CA LEU A 191 13.26 -9.64 10.96
C LEU A 191 12.38 -10.32 12.02
N ALA A 192 12.58 -9.96 13.29
CA ALA A 192 11.79 -10.50 14.40
C ALA A 192 10.30 -10.15 14.28
N ALA A 193 9.99 -8.98 13.74
CA ALA A 193 8.63 -8.54 13.48
C ALA A 193 8.04 -9.10 12.17
N GLY A 194 8.81 -9.83 11.36
CA GLY A 194 8.36 -10.39 10.09
C GLY A 194 8.17 -9.36 8.97
N VAL A 195 8.86 -8.23 9.02
CA VAL A 195 8.77 -7.18 7.99
C VAL A 195 9.18 -7.72 6.63
N ARG A 196 8.31 -7.52 5.62
CA ARG A 196 8.55 -7.90 4.22
C ARG A 196 8.45 -6.69 3.29
N PRO A 197 9.14 -6.71 2.13
CA PRO A 197 8.92 -5.72 1.09
C PRO A 197 7.47 -5.72 0.58
N PRO A 198 6.93 -4.57 0.12
CA PRO A 198 7.58 -3.26 0.07
C PRO A 198 7.67 -2.59 1.45
N ALA A 199 8.85 -2.06 1.77
CA ALA A 199 9.08 -1.28 2.97
C ALA A 199 10.17 -0.23 2.74
N ILE A 200 10.09 0.86 3.48
CA ILE A 200 11.11 1.90 3.57
C ILE A 200 11.75 1.89 4.95
N PHE A 201 12.99 2.36 5.05
CA PHE A 201 13.59 2.69 6.34
C PHE A 201 13.73 4.20 6.49
N VAL A 202 13.65 4.68 7.74
CA VAL A 202 13.86 6.07 8.11
C VAL A 202 14.90 6.10 9.22
N ILE A 203 15.94 6.93 9.09
CA ILE A 203 17.00 7.08 10.08
C ILE A 203 17.12 8.57 10.39
N GLY A 204 17.06 8.93 11.67
CA GLY A 204 17.22 10.32 12.09
C GLY A 204 16.38 10.69 13.32
N PRO A 205 16.58 11.91 13.85
CA PRO A 205 15.97 12.34 15.10
C PRO A 205 14.44 12.32 15.08
N THR A 206 13.82 12.57 13.92
CA THR A 206 12.36 12.69 13.80
C THR A 206 11.61 11.38 14.01
N VAL A 207 12.29 10.22 13.93
CA VAL A 207 11.68 8.91 14.18
C VAL A 207 11.08 8.81 15.59
N ARG A 208 11.63 9.54 16.58
CA ARG A 208 11.08 9.57 17.94
C ARG A 208 9.62 10.04 18.00
N ARG A 209 9.15 10.78 16.98
CA ARG A 209 7.77 11.26 16.90
C ARG A 209 6.75 10.16 16.65
N ALA A 210 7.15 9.01 16.11
CA ALA A 210 6.25 7.87 15.92
C ALA A 210 5.52 7.50 17.22
N ALA A 211 6.19 7.60 18.37
CA ALA A 211 5.62 7.27 19.68
C ALA A 211 4.44 8.17 20.09
N THR A 212 4.31 9.37 19.52
CA THR A 212 3.29 10.37 19.91
C THR A 212 2.38 10.80 18.77
N LEU A 213 2.78 10.58 17.51
CA LEU A 213 2.07 11.07 16.32
C LEU A 213 1.52 9.95 15.43
N ASP A 214 1.59 8.68 15.83
CA ASP A 214 1.01 7.57 15.05
C ASP A 214 -0.54 7.59 15.13
N TRP A 215 -1.12 8.45 14.31
CA TRP A 215 -2.57 8.62 14.16
C TRP A 215 -3.19 7.52 13.31
N PHE A 216 -2.43 6.91 12.39
CA PHE A 216 -2.96 5.93 11.44
C PHE A 216 -3.29 4.63 12.16
N ALA A 217 -2.37 4.11 12.99
CA ALA A 217 -2.60 2.90 13.75
C ALA A 217 -3.69 3.06 14.84
N SER A 218 -4.01 4.30 15.25
CA SER A 218 -5.08 4.56 16.23
C SER A 218 -6.50 4.51 15.65
N ARG A 219 -6.63 4.49 14.31
CA ARG A 219 -7.95 4.42 13.68
C ARG A 219 -8.58 3.04 13.93
N PRO A 220 -9.91 2.97 14.19
CA PRO A 220 -10.57 1.73 14.60
C PRO A 220 -10.49 0.61 13.55
N LEU A 221 -10.38 0.97 12.26
CA LEU A 221 -10.35 0.02 11.14
C LEU A 221 -8.99 -0.03 10.43
N CYS A 222 -7.90 0.44 11.05
CA CYS A 222 -6.57 0.61 10.41
C CYS A 222 -5.93 -0.66 9.82
N ARG A 223 -6.47 -1.85 10.12
CA ARG A 223 -6.03 -3.14 9.58
C ARG A 223 -7.08 -3.86 8.75
N GLU A 224 -8.21 -3.20 8.52
CA GLU A 224 -9.31 -3.77 7.79
C GLU A 224 -9.21 -3.39 6.32
N ARG A 225 -9.30 -4.40 5.46
CA ARG A 225 -9.33 -4.25 4.01
C ARG A 225 -10.66 -4.79 3.51
N ILE A 226 -11.59 -3.90 3.22
CA ILE A 226 -13.01 -4.22 3.08
C ILE A 226 -13.47 -3.97 1.66
N GLY A 227 -14.05 -5.00 1.04
CA GLY A 227 -14.78 -4.87 -0.20
C GLY A 227 -16.17 -4.30 0.03
N VAL A 228 -16.56 -3.32 -0.78
CA VAL A 228 -17.91 -2.77 -0.83
C VAL A 228 -18.31 -2.64 -2.30
N PHE A 229 -19.59 -2.84 -2.60
CA PHE A 229 -20.07 -2.54 -3.95
C PHE A 229 -20.33 -1.03 -4.09
N LEU A 230 -20.12 -0.48 -5.28
CA LEU A 230 -20.52 0.87 -5.60
C LEU A 230 -22.04 0.97 -5.62
N ASP A 231 -22.59 2.07 -5.10
CA ASP A 231 -24.00 2.39 -5.27
C ASP A 231 -24.25 2.63 -6.76
N ALA A 232 -25.32 2.05 -7.31
CA ALA A 232 -25.62 2.03 -8.74
C ALA A 232 -25.81 3.46 -9.30
N THR A 233 -24.71 4.12 -9.64
CA THR A 233 -24.65 5.31 -10.48
C THR A 233 -23.77 4.95 -11.68
N GLY A 234 -24.18 5.36 -12.88
CA GLY A 234 -23.69 4.82 -14.14
C GLY A 234 -22.18 4.89 -14.36
N PRO A 235 -21.67 4.22 -15.41
CA PRO A 235 -20.24 4.15 -15.69
C PRO A 235 -19.62 5.56 -15.86
N GLY A 236 -18.51 5.82 -15.17
CA GLY A 236 -17.67 7.00 -15.39
C GLY A 236 -17.88 8.18 -14.44
N ALA A 237 -18.72 8.06 -13.40
CA ALA A 237 -18.70 9.00 -12.29
C ALA A 237 -17.86 8.41 -11.16
N ALA A 238 -16.65 8.95 -10.96
CA ALA A 238 -16.02 8.93 -9.65
C ALA A 238 -16.91 9.76 -8.71
N ALA A 239 -18.03 9.19 -8.26
CA ALA A 239 -18.75 9.75 -7.16
C ALA A 239 -17.77 9.71 -5.97
N PRO A 240 -17.47 10.84 -5.31
CA PRO A 240 -16.75 10.77 -4.04
C PRO A 240 -17.52 9.78 -3.16
N ALA A 241 -16.83 8.93 -2.39
CA ALA A 241 -17.49 8.02 -1.48
C ALA A 241 -18.52 8.81 -0.65
N THR A 242 -19.81 8.65 -0.92
CA THR A 242 -20.86 9.37 -0.19
C THR A 242 -21.46 8.44 0.85
N GLY A 243 -21.68 8.95 2.04
CA GLY A 243 -22.28 8.18 3.13
C GLY A 243 -21.30 7.19 3.76
N LEU A 244 -21.53 5.90 3.55
CA LEU A 244 -20.91 4.82 4.32
C LEU A 244 -19.47 4.50 3.92
N GLY A 245 -19.14 4.53 2.62
CA GLY A 245 -17.77 4.30 2.15
C GLY A 245 -16.78 5.30 2.76
N LEU A 246 -17.09 6.59 2.69
CA LEU A 246 -16.25 7.62 3.30
C LEU A 246 -16.13 7.46 4.82
N ALA A 247 -17.22 7.09 5.50
CA ALA A 247 -17.17 6.86 6.94
C ALA A 247 -16.19 5.72 7.30
N LEU A 248 -16.17 4.63 6.52
CA LEU A 248 -15.24 3.51 6.72
C LEU A 248 -13.79 3.89 6.40
N ASP A 249 -13.53 4.64 5.33
CA ASP A 249 -12.19 5.14 4.97
C ASP A 249 -11.63 6.11 6.02
N VAL A 250 -12.45 7.06 6.49
CA VAL A 250 -12.10 7.97 7.60
C VAL A 250 -11.82 7.17 8.87
N ALA A 251 -12.58 6.10 9.12
CA ALA A 251 -12.35 5.16 10.21
C ALA A 251 -11.13 4.25 10.01
N GLY A 252 -10.44 4.34 8.86
CA GLY A 252 -9.14 3.73 8.59
C GLY A 252 -9.16 2.45 7.77
N ALA A 253 -10.31 2.04 7.23
CA ALA A 253 -10.38 0.85 6.38
C ALA A 253 -9.75 1.11 5.01
N GLU A 254 -8.96 0.17 4.50
CA GLU A 254 -8.56 0.13 3.09
C GLU A 254 -9.75 -0.41 2.27
N LEU A 255 -10.48 0.48 1.61
CA LEU A 255 -11.67 0.11 0.86
C LEU A 255 -11.36 -0.32 -0.57
N ILE A 256 -12.09 -1.34 -1.01
CA ILE A 256 -12.21 -1.69 -2.43
C ILE A 256 -13.65 -1.43 -2.82
N GLU A 257 -13.89 -0.29 -3.46
CA GLU A 257 -15.20 0.07 -3.98
C GLU A 257 -15.32 -0.47 -5.42
N ALA A 258 -16.07 -1.56 -5.59
CA ALA A 258 -16.13 -2.27 -6.86
C ALA A 258 -17.52 -2.21 -7.53
N PRO A 259 -17.61 -2.18 -8.86
CA PRO A 259 -18.88 -2.28 -9.56
C PRO A 259 -19.46 -3.70 -9.43
N ARG A 260 -20.74 -3.85 -9.79
CA ARG A 260 -21.42 -5.14 -9.85
C ARG A 260 -21.98 -5.34 -11.27
N PRO A 261 -21.53 -6.37 -12.02
CA PRO A 261 -20.51 -7.37 -11.67
C PRO A 261 -19.11 -6.77 -11.53
N LEU A 262 -18.19 -7.51 -10.86
CA LEU A 262 -16.81 -7.07 -10.69
C LEU A 262 -16.11 -6.88 -12.05
N SER A 263 -15.42 -5.75 -12.19
CA SER A 263 -14.59 -5.48 -13.37
C SER A 263 -13.29 -6.32 -13.34
N PRO A 264 -12.61 -6.47 -14.49
CA PRO A 264 -11.25 -7.03 -14.50
C PRO A 264 -10.28 -6.27 -13.56
N ALA A 265 -10.40 -4.94 -13.48
CA ALA A 265 -9.57 -4.11 -12.61
C ALA A 265 -9.82 -4.40 -11.12
N ALA A 266 -11.10 -4.55 -10.71
CA ALA A 266 -11.46 -4.90 -9.35
C ALA A 266 -10.85 -6.24 -8.92
N ARG A 267 -10.85 -7.24 -9.80
CA ARG A 267 -10.19 -8.54 -9.53
C ARG A 267 -8.68 -8.39 -9.36
N VAL A 268 -8.02 -7.54 -10.14
CA VAL A 268 -6.59 -7.23 -9.94
C VAL A 268 -6.35 -6.55 -8.59
N VAL A 269 -7.19 -5.59 -8.21
CA VAL A 269 -7.08 -4.89 -6.91
C VAL A 269 -7.30 -5.86 -5.76
N MET A 270 -8.31 -6.72 -5.84
CA MET A 270 -8.54 -7.79 -4.87
C MET A 270 -7.33 -8.73 -4.78
N GLY A 271 -6.76 -9.14 -5.92
CA GLY A 271 -5.58 -10.00 -5.97
C GLY A 271 -4.28 -9.37 -5.45
N ALA A 272 -4.21 -8.04 -5.30
CA ALA A 272 -3.01 -7.36 -4.85
C ALA A 272 -2.68 -7.62 -3.36
N ALA A 273 -3.70 -7.87 -2.53
CA ALA A 273 -3.57 -8.23 -1.12
C ALA A 273 -4.85 -8.94 -0.63
N PRO A 274 -4.79 -9.82 0.38
CA PRO A 274 -6.00 -10.43 0.94
C PRO A 274 -7.00 -9.41 1.48
N LEU A 275 -8.28 -9.67 1.30
CA LEU A 275 -9.39 -8.94 1.95
C LEU A 275 -9.59 -9.43 3.39
N THR A 276 -9.93 -8.55 4.32
CA THR A 276 -10.40 -8.95 5.66
C THR A 276 -11.90 -9.25 5.67
N GLY A 277 -12.67 -8.62 4.80
CA GLY A 277 -14.10 -8.91 4.65
C GLY A 277 -14.79 -8.16 3.52
N TRP A 278 -16.08 -8.43 3.39
CA TRP A 278 -17.00 -7.70 2.56
C TRP A 278 -18.14 -7.13 3.40
N LEU A 279 -18.52 -5.89 3.13
CA LEU A 279 -19.77 -5.34 3.62
C LEU A 279 -20.85 -5.57 2.56
N LEU A 280 -21.85 -6.37 2.93
CA LEU A 280 -22.92 -6.86 2.07
C LEU A 280 -24.24 -6.28 2.54
N ARG A 281 -24.86 -5.49 1.67
CA ARG A 281 -26.05 -4.69 1.97
C ARG A 281 -27.34 -5.33 1.45
N SER A 282 -27.22 -6.31 0.56
CA SER A 282 -28.37 -7.03 0.00
C SER A 282 -28.04 -8.46 -0.39
N VAL A 283 -29.07 -9.26 -0.65
CA VAL A 283 -28.95 -10.64 -1.14
C VAL A 283 -28.22 -10.69 -2.49
N GLU A 284 -28.48 -9.72 -3.37
CA GLU A 284 -27.89 -9.64 -4.70
C GLU A 284 -26.38 -9.34 -4.66
N GLU A 285 -25.91 -8.62 -3.64
CA GLU A 285 -24.47 -8.41 -3.41
C GLU A 285 -23.79 -9.69 -2.95
N VAL A 286 -24.43 -10.46 -2.07
CA VAL A 286 -23.94 -11.77 -1.63
C VAL A 286 -23.81 -12.73 -2.81
N GLU A 287 -24.79 -12.75 -3.71
CA GLU A 287 -24.80 -13.62 -4.89
C GLU A 287 -23.75 -13.23 -5.92
N ALA A 288 -23.53 -11.93 -6.13
CA ALA A 288 -22.54 -11.44 -7.09
C ALA A 288 -21.10 -11.88 -6.77
N LEU A 289 -20.80 -12.19 -5.52
CA LEU A 289 -19.48 -12.68 -5.08
C LEU A 289 -19.32 -14.19 -5.20
N GLN A 290 -20.36 -14.94 -5.56
CA GLN A 290 -20.31 -16.40 -5.61
C GLN A 290 -19.31 -16.90 -6.66
N GLU A 291 -19.21 -16.21 -7.80
CA GLU A 291 -18.28 -16.54 -8.89
C GLU A 291 -16.82 -16.17 -8.56
N GLU A 292 -16.60 -15.40 -7.49
CA GLU A 292 -15.30 -14.81 -7.17
C GLU A 292 -14.54 -15.61 -6.11
N ARG A 293 -15.12 -16.70 -5.61
CA ARG A 293 -14.57 -17.52 -4.50
C ARG A 293 -13.23 -18.16 -4.78
N ASP A 294 -12.93 -18.38 -6.06
CA ASP A 294 -11.68 -18.98 -6.52
C ASP A 294 -10.71 -17.92 -7.09
N THR A 295 -11.02 -16.63 -6.93
CA THR A 295 -10.19 -15.55 -7.44
C THR A 295 -9.11 -15.10 -6.45
N ALA A 296 -8.02 -14.54 -6.99
CA ALA A 296 -6.93 -14.02 -6.18
C ALA A 296 -7.45 -12.93 -5.22
N GLY A 297 -7.01 -13.00 -3.96
CA GLY A 297 -7.46 -12.08 -2.90
C GLY A 297 -8.65 -12.60 -2.09
N TRP A 298 -9.36 -13.61 -2.58
CA TRP A 298 -10.32 -14.35 -1.78
C TRP A 298 -9.62 -15.22 -0.74
N ILE A 299 -10.01 -15.09 0.52
CA ILE A 299 -9.58 -15.97 1.61
C ILE A 299 -10.81 -16.57 2.29
N ALA A 300 -10.77 -17.85 2.64
CA ALA A 300 -11.94 -18.54 3.18
C ALA A 300 -12.36 -18.01 4.56
N GLU A 301 -11.44 -17.36 5.27
CA GLU A 301 -11.60 -16.81 6.60
C GLU A 301 -12.12 -15.36 6.60
N MET A 302 -12.39 -14.76 5.43
CA MET A 302 -12.90 -13.39 5.36
C MET A 302 -14.28 -13.26 6.01
N ASN A 303 -14.54 -12.09 6.57
CA ASN A 303 -15.82 -11.75 7.20
C ASN A 303 -16.85 -11.31 6.15
N ALA A 304 -18.07 -11.84 6.22
CA ALA A 304 -19.25 -11.26 5.58
C ALA A 304 -20.02 -10.42 6.60
N TYR A 305 -19.83 -9.10 6.55
CA TYR A 305 -20.61 -8.14 7.33
C TYR A 305 -21.93 -7.89 6.60
N CYS A 306 -23.01 -8.53 7.05
CA CYS A 306 -24.30 -8.54 6.36
C CYS A 306 -25.27 -7.56 7.04
N LEU A 307 -25.79 -6.57 6.30
CA LEU A 307 -26.91 -5.75 6.75
C LEU A 307 -28.22 -6.53 6.58
N GLY A 308 -28.92 -6.75 7.70
CA GLY A 308 -30.22 -7.40 7.75
C GLY A 308 -30.17 -8.93 7.66
N SER A 309 -31.19 -9.56 8.26
CA SER A 309 -31.23 -11.02 8.43
C SER A 309 -31.37 -11.78 7.11
N ALA A 310 -32.00 -11.19 6.09
CA ALA A 310 -32.12 -11.82 4.76
C ALA A 310 -30.75 -12.04 4.11
N THR A 311 -29.87 -11.04 4.18
CA THR A 311 -28.48 -11.09 3.69
C THR A 311 -27.68 -12.15 4.45
N VAL A 312 -27.84 -12.23 5.77
CA VAL A 312 -27.21 -13.26 6.63
C VAL A 312 -27.61 -14.67 6.23
N ILE A 313 -28.93 -14.90 6.04
CA ILE A 313 -29.46 -16.21 5.63
C ILE A 313 -28.85 -16.60 4.29
N ARG A 314 -28.79 -15.66 3.33
CA ARG A 314 -28.21 -15.95 2.01
C ARG A 314 -26.71 -16.26 2.11
N ALA A 315 -25.95 -15.47 2.84
CA ALA A 315 -24.50 -15.66 2.99
C ALA A 315 -24.19 -17.04 3.60
N ARG A 316 -24.93 -17.44 4.64
CA ARG A 316 -24.81 -18.78 5.24
C ARG A 316 -25.21 -19.88 4.27
N ALA A 317 -26.31 -19.71 3.53
CA ALA A 317 -26.75 -20.68 2.53
C ALA A 317 -25.74 -20.89 1.40
N LEU A 318 -25.01 -19.83 1.02
CA LEU A 318 -23.91 -19.93 0.06
C LEU A 318 -22.61 -20.43 0.70
N GLY A 319 -22.55 -20.65 2.01
CA GLY A 319 -21.39 -21.26 2.69
C GLY A 319 -20.28 -20.27 3.08
N TRP A 320 -20.60 -19.00 3.30
CA TRP A 320 -19.68 -18.09 3.98
C TRP A 320 -19.40 -18.59 5.41
N ARG A 321 -18.13 -18.67 5.80
CA ARG A 321 -17.72 -19.21 7.11
C ARG A 321 -17.99 -18.23 8.25
N ASN A 322 -17.57 -16.98 8.07
CA ASN A 322 -17.67 -15.94 9.09
C ASN A 322 -18.74 -14.92 8.69
N VAL A 323 -19.98 -15.14 9.14
CA VAL A 323 -21.12 -14.23 8.83
C VAL A 323 -21.49 -13.43 10.07
N ILE A 324 -21.34 -12.11 9.98
CA ILE A 324 -21.65 -11.16 11.05
C ILE A 324 -22.90 -10.38 10.66
N GLU A 325 -23.93 -10.45 11.49
CA GLU A 325 -25.15 -9.69 11.31
C GLU A 325 -24.98 -8.27 11.83
N ILE A 326 -25.38 -7.31 11.02
CA ILE A 326 -25.51 -5.91 11.38
C ILE A 326 -26.97 -5.52 11.15
N ALA A 327 -27.55 -4.78 12.10
CA ALA A 327 -28.94 -4.36 12.03
C ALA A 327 -29.22 -3.58 10.72
N GLU A 328 -30.37 -3.85 10.12
CA GLU A 328 -30.83 -3.10 8.96
C GLU A 328 -31.06 -1.63 9.34
N GLY A 329 -30.59 -0.70 8.49
CA GLY A 329 -30.63 0.74 8.79
C GLY A 329 -29.65 1.19 9.90
N ALA A 330 -28.67 0.36 10.28
CA ALA A 330 -27.63 0.77 11.22
C ALA A 330 -26.88 2.01 10.73
N ALA A 331 -26.67 2.97 11.64
CA ALA A 331 -25.86 4.14 11.36
C ALA A 331 -24.40 3.74 11.09
N PRO A 332 -23.64 4.52 10.29
CA PRO A 332 -22.23 4.22 9.97
C PRO A 332 -21.36 3.94 11.20
N GLU A 333 -21.58 4.65 12.31
CA GLU A 333 -20.83 4.49 13.56
C GLU A 333 -21.04 3.09 14.18
N ALA A 334 -22.26 2.56 14.12
CA ALA A 334 -22.57 1.23 14.60
C ALA A 334 -21.93 0.15 13.71
N ILE A 335 -21.93 0.37 12.38
CA ILE A 335 -21.25 -0.53 11.42
C ILE A 335 -19.75 -0.58 11.70
N ILE A 336 -19.11 0.59 11.84
CA ILE A 336 -17.68 0.71 12.18
C ILE A 336 -17.37 0.00 13.49
N ALA A 337 -18.18 0.21 14.53
CA ALA A 337 -17.99 -0.43 15.84
C ALA A 337 -18.07 -1.96 15.76
N THR A 338 -19.02 -2.51 14.99
CA THR A 338 -19.14 -3.96 14.79
C THR A 338 -17.92 -4.53 14.06
N ILE A 339 -17.48 -3.90 12.97
CA ILE A 339 -16.30 -4.34 12.21
C ILE A 339 -15.06 -4.32 13.12
N ALA A 340 -14.84 -3.24 13.85
CA ALA A 340 -13.71 -3.09 14.77
C ALA A 340 -13.70 -4.17 15.87
N ALA A 341 -14.88 -4.51 16.42
CA ALA A 341 -15.00 -5.55 17.44
C ALA A 341 -14.60 -6.94 16.92
N CYS A 342 -14.96 -7.29 15.69
CA CYS A 342 -14.56 -8.56 15.06
C CYS A 342 -13.05 -8.64 14.81
N SER A 343 -12.44 -7.52 14.43
CA SER A 343 -11.00 -7.39 14.16
C SER A 343 -10.16 -7.69 15.41
N HIS A 344 -10.63 -7.24 16.59
CA HIS A 344 -9.94 -7.44 17.86
C HIS A 344 -9.92 -8.91 18.31
N LEU A 345 -10.99 -9.65 18.02
CA LEU A 345 -11.10 -11.08 18.35
C LEU A 345 -10.15 -11.95 17.51
N ALA A 346 -9.93 -11.59 16.24
CA ALA A 346 -8.96 -12.25 15.37
C ALA A 346 -7.51 -12.04 15.84
N ALA A 347 -7.17 -10.84 16.31
CA ALA A 347 -5.84 -10.54 16.87
C ALA A 347 -5.55 -11.33 18.16
N LEU A 348 -6.55 -11.46 19.05
CA LEU A 348 -6.41 -12.21 20.31
C LEU A 348 -6.33 -13.73 20.12
N GLY A 349 -6.90 -14.27 19.03
CA GLY A 349 -6.80 -15.70 18.68
C GLY A 349 -5.47 -16.10 18.03
N GLY A 350 -4.72 -15.14 17.46
CA GLY A 350 -3.44 -15.35 16.78
C GLY A 350 -2.18 -15.08 17.63
N GLU A 351 -2.31 -14.45 18.80
CA GLU A 351 -1.18 -13.99 19.62
C GLU A 351 -0.82 -14.94 20.77
N LYS A 352 -0.22 -16.09 20.46
CA LYS A 352 0.84 -16.62 21.33
C LYS A 352 2.17 -15.99 20.92
N GLY A 353 2.35 -14.71 21.28
CA GLY A 353 3.68 -14.12 21.39
C GLY A 353 4.00 -12.93 20.47
N VAL A 354 3.32 -11.79 20.66
CA VAL A 354 3.97 -10.49 20.44
C VAL A 354 3.56 -9.59 21.61
N ARG A 355 4.48 -9.37 22.56
CA ARG A 355 4.23 -8.47 23.69
C ARG A 355 4.18 -7.02 23.19
N ARG A 356 3.07 -6.34 23.49
CA ARG A 356 2.96 -4.86 23.46
C ARG A 356 3.97 -4.26 24.46
N CYS A 357 4.82 -3.35 23.97
CA CYS A 357 5.62 -2.50 24.85
C CYS A 357 4.74 -1.41 25.48
N ARG A 358 4.82 -1.30 26.80
CA ARG A 358 4.64 -0.03 27.52
C ARG A 358 5.91 0.80 27.39
#